data_AF-A0A8T6FUY2-F1
#
_entry.id   AF-A0A8T6FUY2-F1
#
_cell.length_a   1.000
_cell.length_b   1.000
_cell.length_c   1.000
_cell.angle_alpha   90.00
_cell.angle_beta   90.00
_cell.angle_gamma   90.00
#
_symmetry.space_group_name_H-M   'P 1'
#
loop_
_entity.id
_entity.type
_entity.pdbx_description
1 polymer ?
#
loop_
_entity_poly.entity_id
_entity_poly.type
_entity_poly.pdbx_seq_one_letter_code
_entity_poly.pdbx_strand_id
1 'polypeptide(L)'
;MSDETPDAAEIRMDEQLATECANWVAEQLSEEFGGFIAAEVVDAVLEFEADIRIAENDPGLDHASMAERLLERLAEEGAPTDQRWGVTPHLLMEILFWEDEFRGLAGRPRRVRPHGGGPR
;
A
#
# COMPACT_ATOMS: atom_id res chain seq x y z
N MET A 1 7.21 18.89 18.59
CA MET A 1 7.74 17.96 17.59
C MET A 1 7.29 18.53 16.27
N SER A 2 8.21 18.95 15.41
CA SER A 2 7.88 19.62 14.15
C SER A 2 7.01 18.69 13.32
N ASP A 3 5.83 19.17 12.96
CA ASP A 3 4.87 18.52 12.07
C ASP A 3 5.34 18.76 10.63
N GLU A 4 6.55 18.28 10.33
CA GLU A 4 7.09 18.33 8.97
C GLU A 4 6.34 17.29 8.15
N THR A 5 5.56 17.76 7.18
CA THR A 5 4.99 16.90 6.15
C THR A 5 6.15 16.20 5.44
N PRO A 6 6.20 14.86 5.44
CA PRO A 6 7.26 14.13 4.76
C PRO A 6 7.33 14.54 3.29
N ASP A 7 8.56 14.66 2.78
CA ASP A 7 8.81 14.99 1.38
C ASP A 7 8.19 13.90 0.48
N ALA A 8 7.75 14.26 -0.72
CA ALA A 8 7.28 13.30 -1.73
C ALA A 8 8.35 12.21 -2.01
N ALA A 9 9.62 12.57 -1.87
CA ALA A 9 10.75 11.65 -1.96
C ALA A 9 10.84 10.63 -0.79
N GLU A 10 10.24 10.92 0.36
CA GLU A 10 10.13 9.97 1.49
C GLU A 10 8.91 9.05 1.34
N ILE A 11 7.86 9.55 0.68
CA ILE A 11 6.66 8.76 0.35
C ILE A 11 7.00 7.69 -0.69
N ARG A 12 7.64 8.10 -1.81
CA ARG A 12 8.03 7.18 -2.87
C ARG A 12 9.29 6.39 -2.50
N MET A 13 9.24 5.08 -2.70
CA MET A 13 10.46 4.27 -2.74
C MET A 13 11.23 4.58 -4.03
N ASP A 14 12.55 4.46 -3.99
CA ASP A 14 13.33 4.39 -5.23
C ASP A 14 12.99 3.09 -5.99
N GLU A 15 13.20 3.08 -7.30
CA GLU A 15 12.76 2.00 -8.21
C GLU A 15 13.27 0.62 -7.79
N GLN A 16 14.52 0.53 -7.35
CA GLN A 16 15.10 -0.73 -6.88
C GLN A 16 14.40 -1.20 -5.61
N LEU A 17 14.26 -0.32 -4.61
CA LEU A 17 13.61 -0.67 -3.35
C LEU A 17 12.12 -1.01 -3.54
N ALA A 18 11.43 -0.31 -4.45
CA ALA A 18 10.04 -0.60 -4.82
C ALA A 18 9.92 -2.01 -5.43
N THR A 19 10.82 -2.37 -6.35
CA THR A 19 10.87 -3.70 -6.95
C THR A 19 11.14 -4.79 -5.91
N GLU A 20 12.08 -4.55 -4.99
CA GLU A 20 12.38 -5.48 -3.90
C GLU A 20 11.19 -5.64 -2.94
N CYS A 21 10.51 -4.54 -2.61
CA CYS A 21 9.29 -4.54 -1.82
C CYS A 21 8.18 -5.34 -2.49
N ALA A 22 7.88 -5.07 -3.76
CA ALA A 22 6.82 -5.72 -4.50
C ALA A 22 7.01 -7.24 -4.58
N ASN A 23 8.24 -7.69 -4.88
CA ASN A 23 8.58 -9.11 -4.90
C ASN A 23 8.40 -9.75 -3.52
N TRP A 24 8.94 -9.12 -2.47
CA TRP A 24 8.88 -9.68 -1.12
C TRP A 24 7.45 -9.74 -0.57
N VAL A 25 6.66 -8.68 -0.75
CA VAL A 25 5.25 -8.64 -0.34
C VAL A 25 4.43 -9.67 -1.12
N ALA A 26 4.65 -9.83 -2.42
CA ALA A 26 3.96 -10.85 -3.21
C ALA A 26 4.29 -12.27 -2.73
N GLU A 27 5.52 -12.52 -2.29
CA GLU A 27 5.91 -13.79 -1.65
C GLU A 27 5.14 -14.01 -0.33
N GLN A 28 5.10 -13.02 0.57
CA GLN A 28 4.38 -13.14 1.85
C GLN A 28 2.88 -13.43 1.62
N LEU A 29 2.25 -12.70 0.70
CA LEU A 29 0.84 -12.88 0.38
C LEU A 29 0.58 -14.24 -0.29
N SER A 30 1.47 -14.70 -1.17
CA SER A 30 1.33 -16.02 -1.80
C SER A 30 1.36 -17.14 -0.76
N GLU A 31 2.23 -17.03 0.24
CA GLU A 31 2.29 -17.97 1.37
C GLU A 31 1.03 -17.91 2.24
N GLU A 32 0.57 -16.71 2.60
CA GLU A 32 -0.59 -16.49 3.48
C GLU A 32 -1.90 -16.96 2.85
N PHE A 33 -2.15 -16.60 1.60
CA PHE A 33 -3.38 -16.95 0.87
C PHE A 33 -3.33 -18.35 0.26
N GLY A 34 -2.19 -19.05 0.31
CA GLY A 34 -2.00 -20.38 -0.28
C GLY A 34 -2.19 -20.39 -1.80
N GLY A 35 -1.84 -19.29 -2.46
CA GLY A 35 -2.08 -19.03 -3.88
C GLY A 35 -0.91 -18.29 -4.53
N PHE A 36 -1.09 -17.84 -5.77
CA PHE A 36 -0.10 -17.02 -6.47
C PHE A 36 -0.59 -15.58 -6.55
N ILE A 37 0.19 -14.65 -5.99
CA ILE A 37 0.04 -13.21 -6.17
C ILE A 37 1.20 -12.73 -7.03
N ALA A 38 0.91 -12.07 -8.15
CA ALA A 38 1.94 -11.53 -9.03
C ALA A 38 2.54 -10.24 -8.43
N ALA A 39 3.87 -10.11 -8.48
CA ALA A 39 4.57 -8.93 -7.95
C ALA A 39 4.15 -7.63 -8.67
N GLU A 40 3.77 -7.72 -9.94
CA GLU A 40 3.28 -6.59 -10.74
C GLU A 40 1.97 -6.01 -10.20
N VAL A 41 1.14 -6.81 -9.54
CA VAL A 41 -0.07 -6.31 -8.87
C VAL A 41 0.31 -5.48 -7.65
N VAL A 42 1.30 -5.95 -6.88
CA VAL A 42 1.80 -5.23 -5.72
C VAL A 42 2.48 -3.94 -6.14
N ASP A 43 3.35 -3.99 -7.15
CA ASP A 43 4.06 -2.83 -7.70
C ASP A 43 3.10 -1.71 -8.12
N ALA A 44 2.04 -2.05 -8.88
CA ALA A 44 1.00 -1.09 -9.27
C ALA A 44 0.27 -0.48 -8.05
N VAL A 45 0.03 -1.28 -7.00
CA VAL A 45 -0.57 -0.79 -5.75
C VAL A 45 0.37 0.18 -5.04
N LEU A 46 1.67 -0.12 -4.95
CA LEU A 46 2.66 0.77 -4.34
C LEU A 46 2.77 2.10 -5.10
N GLU A 47 2.75 2.07 -6.42
CA GLU A 47 2.76 3.27 -7.26
C GLU A 47 1.54 4.15 -7.00
N PHE A 48 0.33 3.57 -7.08
CA PHE A 48 -0.92 4.30 -6.87
C PHE A 48 -1.07 4.81 -5.44
N GLU A 49 -0.61 4.03 -4.46
CA GLU A 49 -0.62 4.45 -3.07
C GLU A 49 0.22 5.71 -2.86
N ALA A 50 1.44 5.73 -3.40
CA ALA A 50 2.31 6.90 -3.32
C ALA A 50 1.67 8.13 -4.00
N ASP A 51 1.07 7.92 -5.18
CA ASP A 51 0.37 8.99 -5.91
C ASP A 51 -0.80 9.57 -5.12
N ILE A 52 -1.61 8.71 -4.50
CA ILE A 52 -2.74 9.12 -3.66
C ILE A 52 -2.25 9.93 -2.45
N ARG A 53 -1.24 9.44 -1.72
CA ARG A 53 -0.70 10.15 -0.55
C ARG A 53 -0.17 11.54 -0.91
N ILE A 54 0.52 11.65 -2.05
CA ILE A 54 1.06 12.91 -2.55
C ILE A 54 -0.07 13.85 -3.00
N ALA A 55 -1.01 13.36 -3.80
CA ALA A 55 -2.11 14.17 -4.35
C ALA A 55 -3.03 14.72 -3.25
N GLU A 56 -3.27 13.93 -2.20
CA GLU A 56 -4.12 14.33 -1.07
C GLU A 56 -3.36 15.09 0.02
N ASN A 57 -2.02 15.16 -0.08
CA ASN A 57 -1.16 15.69 0.96
C ASN A 57 -1.44 15.04 2.34
N ASP A 58 -1.68 13.72 2.33
CA ASP A 58 -2.01 12.93 3.52
C ASP A 58 -1.12 11.68 3.63
N PRO A 59 0.15 11.85 3.98
CA PRO A 59 1.10 10.74 4.08
C PRO A 59 0.75 9.76 5.20
N GLY A 60 -0.09 10.15 6.16
CA GLY A 60 -0.53 9.30 7.27
C GLY A 60 -1.88 8.61 7.05
N LEU A 61 -2.44 8.65 5.84
CA LEU A 61 -3.73 8.02 5.52
C LEU A 61 -3.75 6.55 5.96
N ASP A 62 -4.80 6.17 6.71
CA ASP A 62 -4.96 4.82 7.26
C ASP A 62 -5.23 3.79 6.16
N HIS A 63 -4.89 2.53 6.43
CA HIS A 63 -4.97 1.48 5.41
C HIS A 63 -6.38 1.26 4.87
N ALA A 64 -7.44 1.38 5.68
CA ALA A 64 -8.79 1.14 5.18
C ALA A 64 -9.20 2.23 4.19
N SER A 65 -8.98 3.50 4.57
CA SER A 65 -9.21 4.64 3.71
C SER A 65 -8.34 4.60 2.44
N MET A 66 -7.11 4.10 2.54
CA MET A 66 -6.22 3.91 1.39
C MET A 66 -6.70 2.77 0.47
N ALA A 67 -7.11 1.64 1.04
CA ALA A 67 -7.63 0.49 0.28
C ALA A 67 -8.89 0.85 -0.51
N GLU A 68 -9.77 1.69 0.04
CA GLU A 68 -10.93 2.22 -0.69
C GLU A 68 -10.51 3.01 -1.94
N ARG A 69 -9.58 3.96 -1.79
CA ARG A 69 -9.08 4.78 -2.90
C ARG A 69 -8.31 3.97 -3.93
N LEU A 70 -7.50 3.02 -3.49
CA LEU A 70 -6.78 2.09 -4.35
C LEU A 70 -7.75 1.25 -5.18
N LEU A 71 -8.84 0.76 -4.57
CA LEU A 71 -9.83 -0.02 -5.29
C LEU A 71 -10.52 0.81 -6.37
N GLU A 72 -10.88 2.06 -6.07
CA GLU A 72 -11.43 3.01 -7.05
C GLU A 72 -10.44 3.25 -8.19
N ARG A 73 -9.19 3.59 -7.86
CA ARG A 73 -8.11 3.84 -8.82
C ARG A 73 -7.84 2.63 -9.74
N LEU A 74 -7.77 1.43 -9.17
CA LEU A 74 -7.59 0.19 -9.92
C LEU A 74 -8.78 -0.10 -10.83
N ALA A 75 -10.01 0.17 -10.39
CA ALA A 75 -11.20 0.00 -11.21
C ALA A 75 -11.22 0.99 -12.40
N GLU A 76 -10.75 2.23 -12.21
CA GLU A 76 -10.59 3.22 -13.27
C GLU A 76 -9.58 2.78 -14.34
N GLU A 77 -8.51 2.10 -13.94
CA GLU A 77 -7.53 1.47 -14.84
C GLU A 77 -8.01 0.14 -15.46
N GLY A 78 -9.23 -0.28 -15.15
CA GLY A 78 -9.85 -1.48 -15.71
C GLY A 78 -9.44 -2.78 -15.05
N ALA A 79 -8.83 -2.73 -13.86
CA ALA A 79 -8.54 -3.93 -13.08
C ALA A 79 -9.84 -4.64 -12.64
N PRO A 80 -9.85 -5.98 -12.61
CA PRO A 80 -11.00 -6.71 -12.08
C PRO A 80 -11.08 -6.50 -10.55
N THR A 81 -12.11 -5.83 -10.09
CA THR A 81 -12.38 -5.54 -8.67
C THR A 81 -13.62 -6.26 -8.12
N ASP A 82 -14.15 -7.24 -8.87
CA ASP A 82 -15.24 -8.11 -8.40
C ASP A 82 -14.74 -9.00 -7.26
N GLN A 83 -15.49 -9.03 -6.15
CA GLN A 83 -15.21 -9.83 -4.95
C GLN A 83 -15.02 -11.33 -5.21
N ARG A 84 -15.46 -11.86 -6.37
CA ARG A 84 -15.33 -13.28 -6.70
C ARG A 84 -14.00 -13.64 -7.35
N TRP A 85 -13.39 -12.75 -8.14
CA TRP A 85 -12.27 -13.11 -9.04
C TRP A 85 -11.31 -11.94 -9.32
N GLY A 86 -11.06 -11.07 -8.35
CA GLY A 86 -10.28 -9.84 -8.55
C GLY A 86 -9.58 -9.31 -7.32
N VAL A 87 -9.05 -8.10 -7.44
CA VAL A 87 -8.49 -7.35 -6.32
C VAL A 87 -9.62 -6.98 -5.36
N THR A 88 -9.43 -7.28 -4.08
CA THR A 88 -10.43 -7.01 -3.03
C THR A 88 -9.88 -6.02 -2.02
N PRO A 89 -10.75 -5.32 -1.26
CA PRO A 89 -10.30 -4.48 -0.15
C PRO A 89 -9.40 -5.21 0.85
N HIS A 90 -9.69 -6.49 1.12
CA HIS A 90 -8.88 -7.28 2.05
C HIS A 90 -7.46 -7.51 1.51
N LEU A 91 -7.31 -7.87 0.23
CA LEU A 91 -6.00 -8.02 -0.38
C LEU A 91 -5.21 -6.70 -0.35
N LEU A 92 -5.86 -5.57 -0.63
CA LEU A 92 -5.21 -4.25 -0.57
C LEU A 92 -4.75 -3.91 0.85
N MET A 93 -5.56 -4.21 1.86
CA MET A 93 -5.18 -4.04 3.26
C MET A 93 -3.93 -4.86 3.63
N GLU A 94 -3.86 -6.12 3.19
CA GLU A 94 -2.70 -6.97 3.45
C GLU A 94 -1.45 -6.49 2.69
N ILE A 95 -1.60 -6.02 1.45
CA ILE A 95 -0.49 -5.40 0.71
C ILE A 95 0.08 -4.21 1.50
N LEU A 96 -0.78 -3.31 1.98
CA LEU A 96 -0.36 -2.12 2.73
C LEU A 96 0.29 -2.49 4.07
N PHE A 97 -0.21 -3.53 4.75
CA PHE A 97 0.38 -4.05 5.97
C PHE A 97 1.80 -4.61 5.72
N TRP A 98 1.95 -5.48 4.71
CA TRP A 98 3.25 -6.07 4.41
C TRP A 98 4.24 -5.04 3.87
N GLU A 99 3.78 -4.00 3.17
CA GLU A 99 4.63 -2.87 2.80
C GLU A 99 5.18 -2.14 4.04
N ASP A 100 4.36 -1.92 5.08
CA ASP A 100 4.82 -1.32 6.35
C ASP A 100 5.91 -2.16 7.01
N GLU A 101 5.72 -3.48 7.05
CA GLU A 101 6.71 -4.42 7.58
C GLU A 101 8.01 -4.37 6.77
N PHE A 102 7.92 -4.39 5.43
CA PHE A 102 9.09 -4.25 4.56
C PHE A 102 9.83 -2.92 4.81
N ARG A 103 9.11 -1.81 4.85
CA ARG A 103 9.66 -0.48 5.16
C ARG A 103 10.34 -0.45 6.52
N GLY A 104 9.77 -1.12 7.52
CA GLY A 104 10.37 -1.31 8.83
C GLY A 104 11.71 -2.05 8.76
N LEU A 105 11.76 -3.17 8.03
CA LEU A 105 12.98 -3.95 7.81
C LEU A 105 14.05 -3.18 7.01
N ALA A 106 13.63 -2.36 6.06
CA ALA A 106 14.49 -1.49 5.26
C ALA A 106 14.97 -0.23 6.03
N GLY A 107 14.56 -0.05 7.29
CA GLY A 107 14.94 1.11 8.11
C GLY A 107 14.25 2.42 7.70
N ARG A 108 13.13 2.34 6.96
CA ARG A 108 12.30 3.48 6.52
C ARG A 108 10.85 3.36 7.01
N PRO A 109 10.59 3.13 8.31
CA PRO A 109 9.22 2.95 8.79
C PRO A 109 8.41 4.22 8.56
N ARG A 110 7.18 4.07 8.05
CA ARG A 110 6.23 5.18 7.89
C ARG A 110 5.25 5.26 9.07
N ARG A 111 4.66 6.43 9.27
CA ARG A 111 3.64 6.66 10.31
C ARG A 111 2.26 6.69 9.68
N VAL A 112 1.60 5.54 9.66
CA VAL A 112 0.21 5.41 9.24
C VAL A 112 -0.72 5.61 10.45
N ARG A 113 -1.82 6.36 10.26
CA ARG A 113 -2.83 6.53 11.32
C ARG A 113 -3.56 5.21 11.56
N PRO A 114 -3.88 4.87 12.82
CA PRO A 114 -4.70 3.71 13.10
C PRO A 114 -6.12 3.92 12.53
N HIS A 115 -6.68 2.89 11.90
CA HIS A 115 -8.06 2.92 11.44
C HIS A 115 -9.01 3.12 12.63
N GLY A 116 -9.91 4.11 12.54
CA GLY A 116 -10.90 4.40 13.59
C GLY A 116 -10.39 5.18 14.82
N GLY A 117 -9.28 5.90 14.71
CA GLY A 117 -8.71 6.73 15.79
C GLY A 117 -9.49 8.01 16.13
N GLY A 118 -10.73 7.88 16.61
CA GLY A 118 -11.28 8.83 17.59
C GLY A 118 -10.67 8.55 18.98
N PRO A 119 -10.57 9.54 19.89
CA PRO A 119 -9.98 9.31 21.20
C PRO A 119 -10.77 8.22 21.94
N ARG A 120 -10.06 7.21 22.44
CA ARG A 120 -10.60 6.32 23.49
C ARG A 120 -10.51 7.01 24.84
#